data_AF-A0A933X9A7-F1
#
_entry.id   AF-A0A933X9A7-F1
#
_cell.length_a   1.000
_cell.length_b   1.000
_cell.length_c   1.000
_cell.angle_alpha   90.00
_cell.angle_beta   90.00
_cell.angle_gamma   90.00
#
_symmetry.space_group_name_H-M   'P 1'
#
loop_
_entity.id
_entity.type
_entity.pdbx_description
1 polymer ?
#
loop_
_entity_poly.entity_id
_entity_poly.type
_entity_poly.pdbx_seq_one_letter_code
_entity_poly.pdbx_strand_id
1 'polypeptide(L)'
;MNSVPSFPPPPLPPLPRRSQLAVASLVLGILGLVLCGLTGIPAVICAHMARSRIRRAGGAASGDGLAITGLITGYFAIGLSLIILLLLSAVAMPNFTRARHTAQHGSCTVNLRLIAGAKATWALEHNKGPADVPTDSDLFGADSYIRDKPRCPAGGTYSLNPVSKKPTCSVPGHAY
;
A
#
# COMPACT_ATOMS: atom_id res chain seq x y z
N MET A 1 -18.22 39.37 78.68
CA MET A 1 -17.18 39.12 77.66
C MET A 1 -17.15 37.63 77.40
N ASN A 2 -17.81 37.17 76.33
CA ASN A 2 -17.74 35.77 75.91
C ASN A 2 -17.03 35.74 74.55
N SER A 3 -15.82 35.19 74.52
CA SER A 3 -15.02 34.98 73.32
C SER A 3 -15.58 33.81 72.52
N VAL A 4 -16.10 34.09 71.32
CA VAL A 4 -16.56 33.06 70.38
C VAL A 4 -15.34 32.31 69.84
N PRO A 5 -15.27 30.97 69.91
CA PRO A 5 -14.16 30.21 69.33
C PRO A 5 -14.18 30.28 67.80
N SER A 6 -13.08 30.72 67.19
CA SER A 6 -12.88 30.73 65.74
C SER A 6 -12.51 29.32 65.25
N PHE A 7 -13.41 28.69 64.49
CA PHE A 7 -13.10 27.43 63.79
C PHE A 7 -12.27 27.72 62.53
N PRO A 8 -11.18 26.96 62.26
CA PRO A 8 -10.44 27.08 61.00
C PRO A 8 -11.32 26.59 59.83
N PRO A 9 -11.24 27.25 58.66
CA PRO A 9 -11.97 26.80 57.48
C PRO A 9 -11.49 25.40 57.05
N PRO A 10 -12.40 24.53 56.56
CA PRO A 10 -12.04 23.20 56.09
C PRO A 10 -11.03 23.29 54.92
N PRO A 11 -10.06 22.36 54.82
CA PRO A 11 -9.14 22.31 53.70
C PRO A 11 -9.90 22.15 52.38
N LEU A 12 -9.65 23.05 51.43
CA LEU A 12 -10.23 22.95 50.08
C LEU A 12 -9.70 21.68 49.37
N PRO A 13 -10.55 20.90 48.70
CA PRO A 13 -10.08 19.77 47.90
C PRO A 13 -9.23 20.25 46.71
N PRO A 14 -8.16 19.53 46.34
CA PRO A 14 -7.30 19.90 45.22
C PRO A 14 -8.07 19.83 43.89
N LEU A 15 -7.96 20.89 43.08
CA LEU A 15 -8.60 20.95 41.75
C LEU A 15 -8.00 19.88 40.81
N PRO A 16 -8.83 19.10 40.10
CA PRO A 16 -8.35 18.11 39.15
C PRO A 16 -7.66 18.80 37.97
N ARG A 17 -6.33 18.65 37.89
CA ARG A 17 -5.51 19.18 36.80
C ARG A 17 -5.74 18.32 35.54
N ARG A 18 -6.62 18.78 34.65
CA ARG A 18 -6.89 18.17 33.33
C ARG A 18 -5.56 17.92 32.62
N SER A 19 -5.22 16.65 32.42
CA SER A 19 -3.98 16.26 31.74
C SER A 19 -4.16 16.44 30.24
N GLN A 20 -3.68 17.58 29.73
CA GLN A 20 -3.53 17.90 28.31
C GLN A 20 -2.80 16.80 27.51
N LEU A 21 -2.07 15.93 28.23
CA LEU A 21 -1.40 14.74 27.74
C LEU A 21 -2.36 13.66 27.20
N ALA A 22 -3.57 13.52 27.76
CA ALA A 22 -4.54 12.52 27.29
C ALA A 22 -5.08 12.89 25.90
N VAL A 23 -5.42 14.17 25.71
CA VAL A 23 -5.87 14.71 24.42
C VAL A 23 -4.74 14.71 23.40
N ALA A 24 -3.52 15.09 23.79
CA ALA A 24 -2.35 15.03 22.91
C ALA A 24 -2.05 13.60 22.44
N SER A 25 -2.20 12.60 23.31
CA SER A 25 -2.00 11.19 22.93
C SER A 25 -3.07 10.65 21.98
N LEU A 26 -4.31 11.17 22.09
CA LEU A 26 -5.41 10.84 21.18
C LEU A 26 -5.16 11.43 19.79
N VAL A 27 -4.73 12.69 19.73
CA VAL A 27 -4.45 13.39 18.47
C VAL A 27 -3.23 12.80 17.76
N LEU A 28 -2.14 12.52 18.48
CA LEU A 28 -0.98 11.85 17.90
C LEU A 28 -1.29 10.40 17.46
N GLY A 29 -2.19 9.70 18.15
CA GLY A 29 -2.65 8.37 17.75
C GLY A 29 -3.47 8.37 16.46
N ILE A 30 -4.33 9.36 16.28
CA ILE A 30 -5.13 9.54 15.06
C ILE A 30 -4.25 9.96 13.88
N LEU A 31 -3.32 10.90 14.09
CA LEU A 31 -2.35 11.33 13.07
C LEU A 31 -1.40 10.19 12.66
N GLY A 32 -0.97 9.37 13.62
CA GLY A 32 -0.11 8.19 13.35
C GLY A 32 -0.82 7.08 12.58
N LEU A 33 -2.14 6.92 12.74
CA LEU A 33 -2.95 5.96 11.98
C LEU A 33 -3.07 6.34 10.49
N VAL A 34 -3.04 7.64 10.20
CA VAL A 34 -3.21 8.19 8.84
C VAL A 34 -1.88 8.22 8.05
N LEU A 35 -0.73 8.26 8.73
CA LEU A 35 0.59 8.51 8.13
C LEU A 35 1.50 7.27 7.95
N CYS A 36 0.94 6.13 7.52
CA CYS A 36 1.67 5.09 6.75
C CYS A 36 2.43 3.97 7.52
N GLY A 37 1.79 2.80 7.65
CA GLY A 37 2.27 1.53 7.08
C GLY A 37 3.44 0.74 7.71
N LEU A 38 4.43 1.34 8.35
CA LEU A 38 5.63 0.61 8.86
C LEU A 38 5.94 0.84 10.35
N THR A 39 5.26 1.79 11.00
CA THR A 39 5.43 2.11 12.44
C THR A 39 4.27 1.63 13.32
N GLY A 40 3.35 0.81 12.78
CA GLY A 40 2.16 0.36 13.51
C GLY A 40 2.46 -0.46 14.76
N ILE A 41 3.55 -1.24 14.74
CA ILE A 41 3.94 -2.10 15.87
C ILE A 41 4.28 -1.29 17.13
N PRO A 42 5.18 -0.28 17.10
CA PRO A 42 5.45 0.55 18.28
C PRO A 42 4.25 1.40 18.72
N ALA A 43 3.37 1.79 17.81
CA ALA A 43 2.15 2.54 18.16
C ALA A 43 1.17 1.72 19.02
N VAL A 44 0.98 0.43 18.69
CA VAL A 44 0.14 -0.48 19.49
C VAL A 44 0.75 -0.72 20.88
N ILE A 45 2.07 -0.85 20.98
CA ILE A 45 2.79 -1.01 22.26
C ILE A 45 2.63 0.25 23.13
N CYS A 46 2.82 1.44 22.55
CA CYS A 46 2.64 2.71 23.25
C CYS A 46 1.19 2.93 23.70
N ALA A 47 0.20 2.50 22.92
CA ALA A 47 -1.21 2.55 23.29
C ALA A 47 -1.53 1.69 24.52
N HIS A 48 -0.93 0.50 24.61
CA HIS A 48 -1.07 -0.34 25.81
C HIS A 48 -0.35 0.25 27.04
N MET A 49 0.80 0.89 26.86
CA MET A 49 1.50 1.58 27.94
C MET A 49 0.71 2.78 28.46
N ALA A 50 0.08 3.57 27.59
CA ALA A 50 -0.82 4.67 28.00
C ALA A 50 -2.03 4.16 28.78
N ARG A 51 -2.66 3.05 28.33
CA ARG A 51 -3.76 2.40 29.04
C ARG A 51 -3.34 1.83 30.41
N SER A 52 -2.09 1.38 30.54
CA SER A 52 -1.53 0.91 31.81
C SER A 52 -1.28 2.06 32.81
N ARG A 53 -0.89 3.24 32.32
CA ARG A 53 -0.68 4.44 33.17
C ARG A 53 -1.99 4.98 33.73
N ILE A 54 -3.07 4.94 32.96
CA ILE A 54 -4.41 5.35 33.40
C ILE A 54 -4.96 4.40 34.47
N ARG A 55 -4.78 3.07 34.31
CA ARG A 55 -5.20 2.08 35.32
C ARG A 55 -4.40 2.14 36.62
N ARG A 56 -3.09 2.47 36.56
CA ARG A 56 -2.24 2.60 37.76
C ARG A 56 -2.51 3.87 38.57
N ALA A 57 -3.21 4.86 38.00
CA ALA A 57 -3.61 6.09 38.70
C ALA A 57 -4.79 5.90 39.68
N GLY A 58 -5.23 4.66 39.93
CA GLY A 58 -6.01 4.30 41.12
C GLY A 58 -7.40 4.92 41.23
N GLY A 59 -8.06 5.27 40.13
CA GLY A 59 -9.48 5.70 40.16
C GLY A 59 -9.76 7.00 40.91
N ALA A 60 -8.75 7.84 41.17
CA ALA A 60 -8.90 9.07 41.96
C ALA A 60 -9.67 10.22 41.24
N ALA A 61 -10.39 9.91 40.16
CA ALA A 61 -11.24 10.88 39.47
C ALA A 61 -12.67 10.33 39.40
N SER A 62 -13.58 10.98 40.13
CA SER A 62 -15.03 10.84 39.92
C SER A 62 -15.32 11.00 38.42
N GLY A 63 -15.70 9.91 37.75
CA GLY A 63 -15.72 9.89 36.29
C GLY A 63 -15.93 8.53 35.62
N ASP A 64 -16.40 7.51 36.33
CA ASP A 64 -16.60 6.16 35.78
C ASP A 64 -17.51 6.16 34.54
N GLY A 65 -18.57 6.99 34.55
CA GLY A 65 -19.42 7.20 33.37
C GLY A 65 -18.66 7.80 32.18
N LEU A 66 -17.78 8.77 32.42
CA LEU A 66 -16.98 9.43 31.39
C LEU A 66 -15.90 8.49 30.81
N ALA A 67 -15.33 7.62 31.64
CA ALA A 67 -14.38 6.60 31.23
C ALA A 67 -15.06 5.51 30.38
N ILE A 68 -16.27 5.07 30.76
CA ILE A 68 -17.06 4.09 29.99
C ILE A 68 -17.50 4.69 28.66
N THR A 69 -17.99 5.93 28.63
CA THR A 69 -18.34 6.60 27.37
C THR A 69 -17.13 6.75 26.45
N GLY A 70 -15.95 7.07 27.00
CA GLY A 70 -14.72 7.13 26.21
C GLY A 70 -14.32 5.78 25.61
N LEU A 71 -14.55 4.68 26.34
CA LEU A 71 -14.30 3.33 25.83
C LEU A 71 -15.27 2.97 24.69
N ILE A 72 -16.55 3.28 24.85
CA ILE A 72 -17.59 3.01 23.85
C ILE A 72 -17.32 3.83 22.57
N THR A 73 -17.14 5.13 22.68
CA THR A 73 -16.81 6.00 21.54
C THR A 73 -15.49 5.59 20.89
N GLY A 74 -14.52 5.11 21.68
CA GLY A 74 -13.26 4.54 21.17
C GLY A 74 -13.48 3.28 20.32
N TYR A 75 -14.29 2.32 20.77
CA TYR A 75 -14.61 1.13 19.98
C TYR A 75 -15.38 1.47 18.70
N PHE A 76 -16.31 2.42 18.75
CA PHE A 76 -16.99 2.93 17.54
C PHE A 76 -16.00 3.58 16.57
N ALA A 77 -15.07 4.40 17.08
CA ALA A 77 -14.04 5.03 16.25
C ALA A 77 -13.11 3.99 15.62
N ILE A 78 -12.70 2.94 16.36
CA ILE A 78 -11.89 1.84 15.82
C ILE A 78 -12.67 1.06 14.77
N GLY A 79 -13.92 0.67 15.07
CA GLY A 79 -14.77 -0.08 14.14
C GLY A 79 -15.02 0.69 12.84
N LEU A 80 -15.36 1.98 12.94
CA LEU A 80 -15.57 2.85 11.78
C LEU A 80 -14.27 3.05 10.98
N SER A 81 -13.13 3.18 11.65
CA SER A 81 -11.82 3.26 10.99
C SER A 81 -11.48 1.98 10.23
N LEU A 82 -11.76 0.80 10.78
CA LEU A 82 -11.56 -0.49 10.11
C LEU A 82 -12.48 -0.63 8.89
N ILE A 83 -13.75 -0.22 9.01
CA ILE A 83 -14.71 -0.23 7.89
C ILE A 83 -14.22 0.66 6.75
N ILE A 84 -13.78 1.89 7.05
CA ILE A 84 -13.24 2.81 6.05
C ILE A 84 -11.97 2.23 5.41
N LEU A 85 -11.06 1.65 6.19
CA LEU A 85 -9.84 1.04 5.66
C LEU A 85 -10.16 -0.12 4.70
N LEU A 86 -11.10 -0.99 5.06
CA LEU A 86 -11.53 -2.09 4.20
C LEU A 86 -12.17 -1.57 2.90
N LEU A 87 -13.05 -0.57 2.99
CA LEU A 87 -13.69 0.03 1.82
C LEU A 87 -12.65 0.68 0.88
N LEU A 88 -11.70 1.44 1.43
CA LEU A 88 -10.61 2.05 0.65
C LEU A 88 -9.73 0.99 -0.01
N SER A 89 -9.37 -0.07 0.71
CA SER A 89 -8.56 -1.17 0.15
C SER A 89 -9.29 -1.90 -0.99
N ALA A 90 -10.61 -2.10 -0.85
CA ALA A 90 -11.44 -2.75 -1.86
C ALA A 90 -11.55 -1.93 -3.16
N VAL A 91 -11.52 -0.59 -3.08
CA VAL A 91 -11.53 0.29 -4.26
C VAL A 91 -10.11 0.48 -4.83
N ALA A 92 -9.07 0.45 -4.00
CA ALA A 92 -7.68 0.63 -4.44
C ALA A 92 -7.09 -0.60 -5.14
N MET A 93 -7.42 -1.83 -4.68
CA MET A 93 -6.93 -3.08 -5.28
C MET A 93 -7.30 -3.29 -6.77
N PRO A 94 -8.53 -3.05 -7.24
CA PRO A 94 -8.87 -3.25 -8.65
C PRO A 94 -8.13 -2.29 -9.58
N ASN A 95 -7.72 -1.11 -9.10
CA ASN A 95 -6.90 -0.20 -9.89
C ASN A 95 -5.52 -0.81 -10.17
N PHE A 96 -4.93 -1.49 -9.18
CA PHE A 96 -3.60 -2.08 -9.33
C PHE A 96 -3.55 -3.28 -10.27
N THR A 97 -4.59 -4.12 -10.28
CA THR A 97 -4.64 -5.30 -11.17
C THR A 97 -4.93 -4.91 -12.62
N ARG A 98 -5.85 -3.98 -12.85
CA ARG A 98 -6.14 -3.48 -14.22
C ARG A 98 -5.00 -2.65 -14.79
N ALA A 99 -4.35 -1.81 -13.97
CA ALA A 99 -3.16 -1.06 -14.38
C ALA A 99 -2.03 -1.98 -14.85
N ARG A 100 -1.88 -3.17 -14.23
CA ARG A 100 -0.93 -4.18 -14.69
C ARG A 100 -1.30 -4.77 -16.04
N HIS A 101 -2.57 -5.10 -16.28
CA HIS A 101 -3.01 -5.65 -17.56
C HIS A 101 -2.78 -4.67 -18.74
N THR A 102 -3.12 -3.40 -18.57
CA THR A 102 -2.88 -2.39 -19.62
C THR A 102 -1.39 -2.12 -19.82
N ALA A 103 -0.60 -2.06 -18.75
CA ALA A 103 0.85 -1.90 -18.83
C ALA A 103 1.54 -3.11 -19.50
N GLN A 104 1.05 -4.32 -19.24
CA GLN A 104 1.53 -5.56 -19.86
C GLN A 104 1.30 -5.57 -21.37
N HIS A 105 0.12 -5.12 -21.83
CA HIS A 105 -0.22 -5.06 -23.26
C HIS A 105 0.68 -4.08 -24.03
N GLY A 106 0.88 -2.87 -23.49
CA GLY A 106 1.73 -1.85 -24.10
C GLY A 106 3.19 -2.30 -24.24
N SER A 107 3.75 -2.89 -23.17
CA SER A 107 5.12 -3.41 -23.19
C SER A 107 5.28 -4.58 -24.17
N CYS A 108 4.27 -5.47 -24.23
CA CYS A 108 4.28 -6.56 -25.19
C CYS A 108 4.27 -6.08 -26.64
N THR A 109 3.47 -5.05 -26.94
CA THR A 109 3.39 -4.43 -28.28
C THR A 109 4.74 -3.86 -28.72
N VAL A 110 5.45 -3.17 -27.82
CA VAL A 110 6.79 -2.63 -28.10
C VAL A 110 7.79 -3.76 -28.36
N ASN A 111 7.78 -4.82 -27.54
CA ASN A 111 8.65 -5.99 -27.75
C ASN A 111 8.39 -6.68 -29.10
N LEU A 112 7.12 -6.84 -29.50
CA LEU A 112 6.77 -7.44 -30.78
C LEU A 112 7.28 -6.61 -31.97
N ARG A 113 7.20 -5.27 -31.86
CA ARG A 113 7.79 -4.35 -32.87
C ARG A 113 9.30 -4.47 -32.93
N LEU A 114 9.97 -4.58 -31.78
CA LEU A 114 11.42 -4.79 -31.69
C LEU A 114 11.83 -6.09 -32.41
N ILE A 115 11.15 -7.20 -32.11
CA ILE A 115 11.39 -8.50 -32.76
C ILE A 115 11.15 -8.40 -34.27
N ALA A 116 10.12 -7.69 -34.70
CA ALA A 116 9.82 -7.54 -36.12
C ALA A 116 10.88 -6.74 -36.87
N GLY A 117 11.40 -5.68 -36.25
CA GLY A 117 12.52 -4.90 -36.79
C GLY A 117 13.79 -5.73 -36.91
N ALA A 118 14.12 -6.50 -35.86
CA ALA A 118 15.25 -7.44 -35.87
C ALA A 118 15.10 -8.50 -36.98
N LYS A 119 13.90 -9.06 -37.15
CA LYS A 119 13.63 -10.01 -38.24
C LYS A 119 13.79 -9.37 -39.63
N ALA A 120 13.33 -8.14 -39.81
CA ALA A 120 13.45 -7.45 -41.09
C ALA A 120 14.91 -7.15 -41.44
N THR A 121 15.70 -6.69 -40.48
CA THR A 121 17.14 -6.44 -40.65
C THR A 121 17.91 -7.73 -40.92
N TRP A 122 17.66 -8.78 -40.15
CA TRP A 122 18.20 -10.12 -40.41
C TRP A 122 17.90 -10.61 -41.83
N ALA A 123 16.64 -10.44 -42.28
CA ALA A 123 16.24 -10.91 -43.59
C ALA A 123 16.96 -10.14 -44.73
N LEU A 124 17.15 -8.84 -44.56
CA LEU A 124 17.87 -8.00 -45.52
C LEU A 124 19.36 -8.36 -45.59
N GLU A 125 20.02 -8.51 -44.45
CA GLU A 125 21.46 -8.77 -44.39
C GLU A 125 21.84 -10.19 -44.84
N HIS A 126 20.97 -11.17 -44.59
CA HIS A 126 21.21 -12.58 -44.92
C HIS A 126 20.52 -13.03 -46.21
N ASN A 127 20.02 -12.09 -47.02
CA ASN A 127 19.34 -12.36 -48.29
C ASN A 127 18.24 -13.42 -48.14
N LYS A 128 17.41 -13.27 -47.10
CA LYS A 128 16.33 -14.20 -46.78
C LYS A 128 15.05 -13.84 -47.51
N GLY A 129 14.34 -14.87 -47.94
CA GLY A 129 13.04 -14.76 -48.56
C GLY A 129 11.89 -14.62 -47.55
N PRO A 130 10.66 -14.36 -48.05
CA PRO A 130 9.48 -14.16 -47.21
C PRO A 130 9.04 -15.39 -46.42
N ALA A 131 9.42 -16.59 -46.87
CA ALA A 131 9.08 -17.86 -46.21
C ALA A 131 10.11 -18.29 -45.15
N ASP A 132 11.28 -17.65 -45.13
CA ASP A 132 12.34 -18.01 -44.19
C ASP A 132 11.93 -17.62 -42.76
N VAL A 133 12.28 -18.48 -41.80
CA VAL A 133 11.98 -18.29 -40.38
C VAL A 133 13.30 -18.12 -39.64
N PRO A 134 13.53 -16.99 -38.96
CA PRO A 134 14.71 -16.84 -38.12
C PRO A 134 14.62 -17.76 -36.90
N THR A 135 15.77 -18.27 -36.47
CA THR A 135 15.92 -18.99 -35.21
C THR A 135 16.19 -18.02 -34.06
N ASP A 136 16.08 -18.49 -32.81
CA ASP A 136 16.38 -17.65 -31.65
C ASP A 136 17.83 -17.12 -31.66
N SER A 137 18.81 -17.91 -32.12
CA SER A 137 20.21 -17.47 -32.21
C SER A 137 20.47 -16.41 -33.29
N ASP A 138 19.64 -16.39 -34.34
CA ASP A 138 19.76 -15.39 -35.41
C ASP A 138 19.36 -13.99 -34.92
N LEU A 139 18.41 -13.91 -33.97
CA LEU A 139 17.88 -12.63 -33.49
C LEU A 139 18.39 -12.23 -32.12
N PHE A 140 18.66 -13.20 -31.24
CA PHE A 140 18.97 -12.98 -29.84
C PHE A 140 20.39 -13.44 -29.48
N GLY A 141 21.15 -12.58 -28.81
CA GLY A 141 22.52 -12.88 -28.40
C GLY A 141 23.33 -11.60 -28.19
N ALA A 142 24.47 -11.70 -27.49
CA ALA A 142 25.30 -10.54 -27.15
C ALA A 142 25.73 -9.71 -28.37
N ASP A 143 25.94 -10.40 -29.51
CA ASP A 143 26.39 -9.84 -30.79
C ASP A 143 25.29 -9.92 -31.88
N SER A 144 24.04 -10.26 -31.51
CA SER A 144 22.90 -10.32 -32.44
C SER A 144 22.08 -9.02 -32.40
N TYR A 145 21.04 -8.92 -33.25
CA TYR A 145 20.18 -7.73 -33.34
C TYR A 145 19.53 -7.31 -32.02
N ILE A 146 19.26 -8.27 -31.13
CA ILE A 146 18.70 -8.05 -29.80
C ILE A 146 19.58 -8.77 -28.78
N ARG A 147 20.13 -8.03 -27.82
CA ARG A 147 21.03 -8.58 -26.79
C ARG A 147 20.42 -9.70 -25.96
N ASP A 148 19.25 -9.43 -25.38
CA ASP A 148 18.54 -10.34 -24.49
C ASP A 148 17.14 -10.60 -25.02
N LYS A 149 16.75 -11.88 -25.08
CA LYS A 149 15.40 -12.26 -25.54
C LYS A 149 14.34 -11.62 -24.63
N PRO A 150 13.48 -10.74 -25.15
CA PRO A 150 12.48 -10.07 -24.34
C PRO A 150 11.46 -11.09 -23.82
N ARG A 151 11.02 -10.88 -22.58
CA ARG A 151 9.97 -11.71 -21.95
C ARG A 151 8.66 -10.94 -21.95
N CYS A 152 7.55 -11.62 -22.21
CA CYS A 152 6.24 -11.00 -22.06
C CYS A 152 5.96 -10.75 -20.57
N PRO A 153 5.60 -9.52 -20.15
CA PRO A 153 5.34 -9.26 -18.73
C PRO A 153 4.06 -9.91 -18.19
N ALA A 154 3.24 -10.49 -19.07
CA ALA A 154 2.10 -11.34 -18.72
C ALA A 154 2.45 -12.85 -18.69
N GLY A 155 3.72 -13.22 -18.90
CA GLY A 155 4.18 -14.62 -18.91
C GLY A 155 4.03 -15.36 -20.24
N GLY A 156 3.61 -14.66 -21.30
CA GLY A 156 3.54 -15.21 -22.66
C GLY A 156 4.89 -15.52 -23.30
N THR A 157 4.84 -16.35 -24.34
CA THR A 157 5.97 -16.67 -25.22
C THR A 157 5.81 -15.94 -26.55
N TYR A 158 6.94 -15.59 -27.18
CA TYR A 158 6.96 -14.96 -28.50
C TYR A 158 7.26 -15.99 -29.58
N SER A 159 6.46 -15.98 -30.64
CA SER A 159 6.66 -16.76 -31.86
C SER A 159 7.17 -15.85 -32.96
N LEU A 160 8.33 -16.16 -33.53
CA LEU A 160 9.00 -15.30 -34.51
C LEU A 160 8.24 -15.26 -35.85
N ASN A 161 7.70 -16.41 -36.27
CA ASN A 161 7.03 -16.62 -37.55
C ASN A 161 7.92 -16.33 -38.78
N PRO A 162 7.56 -16.79 -40.00
CA PRO A 162 8.29 -16.44 -41.22
C PRO A 162 8.42 -14.92 -41.41
N VAL A 163 9.40 -14.46 -42.19
CA VAL A 163 9.62 -13.03 -42.47
C VAL A 163 8.35 -12.34 -42.96
N SER A 164 7.55 -13.02 -43.79
CA SER A 164 6.26 -12.54 -44.31
C SER A 164 5.15 -12.36 -43.28
N LYS A 165 5.24 -13.01 -42.11
CA LYS A 165 4.19 -12.95 -41.07
C LYS A 165 4.70 -12.17 -39.87
N LYS A 166 3.85 -11.36 -39.23
CA LYS A 166 4.23 -10.67 -37.98
C LYS A 166 4.58 -11.67 -36.87
N PRO A 167 5.55 -11.37 -35.98
CA PRO A 167 5.72 -12.15 -34.75
C PRO A 167 4.48 -12.02 -33.87
N THR A 168 4.19 -13.08 -33.11
CA THR A 168 2.99 -13.17 -32.27
C THR A 168 3.34 -13.50 -30.82
N CYS A 169 2.43 -13.17 -29.90
CA CYS A 169 2.51 -13.57 -28.50
C CYS A 169 1.43 -14.63 -28.20
N SER A 170 1.71 -15.58 -27.31
CA SER A 170 0.74 -16.60 -26.90
C SER A 170 -0.40 -16.07 -26.02
N VAL A 171 -0.28 -14.86 -25.48
CA VAL A 171 -1.30 -14.24 -24.61
C VAL A 171 -2.44 -13.66 -25.45
N PRO A 172 -3.71 -14.01 -25.17
CA PRO A 172 -4.86 -13.47 -25.90
C PRO A 172 -4.90 -11.93 -25.88
N GLY A 173 -5.15 -11.33 -27.04
CA GLY A 173 -5.22 -9.87 -27.21
C GLY A 173 -3.88 -9.15 -27.38
N HIS A 174 -2.74 -9.82 -27.14
CA HIS A 174 -1.41 -9.24 -27.37
C HIS A 174 -0.99 -9.37 -28.85
N ALA A 175 -1.35 -8.37 -29.66
CA ALA A 175 -0.99 -8.25 -31.06
C ALA A 175 -0.69 -6.78 -31.42
N TYR A 176 -0.04 -6.53 -32.57
CA TYR A 176 0.33 -5.20 -33.04
C TYR A 176 0.25 -5.04 -34.57
#